data_AF-A0A139QRN2-F1
#
_entry.id   AF-A0A139QRN2-F1
#
_cell.length_a   1.000
_cell.length_b   1.000
_cell.length_c   1.000
_cell.angle_alpha   90.00
_cell.angle_beta   90.00
_cell.angle_gamma   90.00
#
_symmetry.space_group_name_H-M   'P 1'
#
loop_
_entity.id
_entity.type
_entity.pdbx_description
1 polymer ?
#
loop_
_entity_poly.entity_id
_entity_poly.type
_entity_poly.pdbx_seq_one_letter_code
_entity_poly.pdbx_strand_id
1 'polypeptide(L)'
;MKIEATKERGASLLAQFYHFQDESDIDFSDNTNPWIIMSDDLSDLINTKLYLIQTFDELERCNGYLDGLERMLHVATRGVIM
;
A
#
# COMPACT_ATOMS: atom_id res chain seq x y z
N MET A 1 -20.28 -0.25 -2.46
CA MET A 1 -19.98 0.14 -1.05
C MET A 1 -18.66 -0.46 -0.55
N LYS A 2 -18.42 -1.79 -0.68
CA LYS A 2 -17.15 -2.38 -0.21
C LYS A 2 -15.90 -1.91 -0.99
N ILE A 3 -15.99 -1.75 -2.31
CA ILE A 3 -14.89 -1.26 -3.17
C ILE A 3 -14.40 0.13 -2.74
N GLU A 4 -15.33 1.09 -2.54
CA GLU A 4 -14.97 2.45 -2.10
C GLU A 4 -14.31 2.48 -0.72
N ALA A 5 -14.78 1.65 0.22
CA ALA A 5 -14.14 1.52 1.53
C ALA A 5 -12.72 0.95 1.43
N THR A 6 -12.51 -0.08 0.59
CA THR A 6 -11.19 -0.62 0.29
C THR A 6 -10.29 0.43 -0.37
N LYS A 7 -10.83 1.27 -1.26
CA LYS A 7 -10.10 2.37 -1.88
C LYS A 7 -9.63 3.40 -0.85
N GLU A 8 -10.54 3.87 0.00
CA GLU A 8 -10.23 4.87 1.03
C GLU A 8 -9.13 4.36 1.97
N ARG A 9 -9.24 3.10 2.40
CA ARG A 9 -8.20 2.42 3.18
C ARG A 9 -6.88 2.35 2.43
N GLY A 10 -6.89 1.91 1.18
CA GLY A 10 -5.67 1.79 0.36
C GLY A 10 -5.00 3.15 0.12
N ALA A 11 -5.76 4.22 -0.08
CA ALA A 11 -5.23 5.58 -0.21
C ALA A 11 -4.59 6.08 1.09
N SER A 12 -5.21 5.81 2.24
CA SER A 12 -4.64 6.12 3.55
C SER A 12 -3.33 5.36 3.81
N LEU A 13 -3.28 4.08 3.41
CA LEU A 13 -2.06 3.28 3.51
C LEU A 13 -0.95 3.81 2.58
N LEU A 14 -1.29 4.17 1.35
CA LEU A 14 -0.33 4.73 0.39
C LEU A 14 0.30 6.03 0.91
N ALA A 15 -0.51 6.90 1.51
CA ALA A 15 0.01 8.12 2.15
C ALA A 15 1.01 7.81 3.27
N GLN A 16 0.79 6.76 4.06
CA GLN A 16 1.73 6.33 5.09
C GLN A 16 3.02 5.74 4.49
N PHE A 17 2.94 5.03 3.35
CA PHE A 17 4.12 4.58 2.61
C PHE A 17 4.98 5.75 2.15
N TYR A 18 4.36 6.77 1.53
CA TYR A 18 5.09 7.96 1.09
C TYR A 18 5.74 8.71 2.24
N HIS A 19 5.05 8.83 3.37
CA HIS A 19 5.62 9.45 4.57
C HIS A 19 6.83 8.65 5.09
N PHE A 20 6.74 7.33 5.17
CA PHE A 20 7.86 6.49 5.61
C PHE A 20 9.06 6.55 4.65
N GLN A 21 8.81 6.59 3.34
CA GLN A 21 9.85 6.72 2.33
C GLN A 21 10.58 8.07 2.44
N ASP A 22 9.84 9.16 2.65
CA ASP A 22 10.38 10.49 2.89
C ASP A 22 11.22 10.55 4.18
N GLU A 23 10.72 10.00 5.29
CA GLU A 23 11.46 9.92 6.56
C GLU A 23 12.72 9.04 6.47
N SER A 24 12.72 8.07 5.56
CA SER A 24 13.83 7.14 5.35
C SER A 24 14.82 7.59 4.26
N ASP A 25 14.63 8.79 3.69
CA ASP A 25 15.44 9.35 2.58
C ASP A 25 15.54 8.38 1.38
N ILE A 26 14.43 7.70 1.09
CA ILE A 26 14.33 6.78 -0.05
C ILE A 26 14.02 7.60 -1.31
N ASP A 27 14.87 7.46 -2.33
CA ASP A 27 14.64 8.08 -3.63
C ASP A 27 13.38 7.50 -4.29
N PHE A 28 12.37 8.36 -4.51
CA PHE A 28 11.12 8.00 -5.17
C PHE A 28 11.29 7.49 -6.61
N SER A 29 12.43 7.76 -7.24
CA SER A 29 12.76 7.27 -8.58
C SER A 29 13.52 5.94 -8.57
N ASP A 30 13.93 5.44 -7.40
CA ASP A 30 14.60 4.15 -7.27
C ASP A 30 13.60 2.99 -7.37
N ASN A 31 13.29 2.62 -8.62
CA ASN A 31 12.44 1.49 -8.95
C ASN A 31 13.04 0.11 -8.59
N THR A 32 14.23 0.07 -7.98
CA THR A 32 14.82 -1.15 -7.42
C THR A 32 14.59 -1.27 -5.91
N ASN A 33 14.25 -0.16 -5.25
CA ASN A 33 13.96 -0.15 -3.82
C ASN A 33 12.63 -0.86 -3.53
N PRO A 34 12.61 -1.86 -2.63
CA PRO A 34 11.39 -2.60 -2.30
C PRO A 34 10.23 -1.73 -1.82
N TRP A 35 10.50 -0.63 -1.12
CA TRP A 35 9.46 0.28 -0.65
C TRP A 35 8.80 1.04 -1.79
N ILE A 36 9.57 1.45 -2.81
CA ILE A 36 9.06 2.09 -4.02
C ILE A 36 8.21 1.11 -4.82
N ILE A 37 8.71 -0.11 -5.01
CA ILE A 37 7.96 -1.17 -5.71
C ILE A 37 6.60 -1.42 -5.02
N MET A 38 6.58 -1.49 -3.68
CA MET A 38 5.32 -1.69 -2.95
C MET A 38 4.37 -0.49 -3.05
N SER A 39 4.88 0.74 -3.01
CA SER A 39 4.01 1.93 -3.18
C SER A 39 3.47 2.05 -4.61
N ASP A 40 4.26 1.69 -5.62
CA ASP A 40 3.84 1.70 -7.01
C ASP A 40 2.77 0.63 -7.26
N ASP A 41 2.98 -0.59 -6.75
CA ASP A 41 2.01 -1.67 -6.81
C ASP A 41 0.70 -1.30 -6.09
N LEU A 42 0.79 -0.69 -4.90
CA LEU A 42 -0.38 -0.22 -4.15
C LEU A 42 -1.10 0.90 -4.89
N SER A 43 -0.36 1.84 -5.50
CA SER A 43 -0.93 2.93 -6.28
C SER A 43 -1.70 2.41 -7.50
N ASP A 44 -1.14 1.48 -8.25
CA ASP A 44 -1.83 0.85 -9.39
C ASP A 44 -3.04 0.02 -8.94
N LEU A 45 -2.94 -0.64 -7.78
CA LEU A 45 -4.05 -1.36 -7.19
C LEU A 45 -5.24 -0.43 -6.93
N ILE A 46 -5.04 0.68 -6.20
CA ILE A 46 -6.14 1.56 -5.78
C ILE A 46 -6.69 2.44 -6.90
N ASN A 47 -5.87 2.78 -7.90
CA ASN A 47 -6.25 3.67 -8.99
C ASN A 47 -6.81 2.93 -10.21
N THR A 48 -6.41 1.67 -10.41
CA THR A 48 -6.78 0.90 -11.60
C THR A 48 -7.42 -0.43 -11.24
N LYS A 49 -6.67 -1.35 -10.62
CA LYS A 49 -7.06 -2.77 -10.53
C LYS A 49 -8.27 -2.99 -9.63
N LEU A 50 -8.44 -2.19 -8.59
CA LEU A 50 -9.56 -2.27 -7.64
C LEU A 50 -10.93 -2.10 -8.35
N TYR A 51 -10.99 -1.28 -9.40
CA TYR A 51 -12.21 -1.05 -10.18
C TYR A 51 -12.52 -2.17 -11.18
N LEU A 52 -11.56 -3.05 -11.43
CA LEU A 52 -11.72 -4.20 -12.32
C LEU A 52 -12.18 -5.46 -11.58
N ILE A 53 -12.25 -5.42 -10.25
CA ILE A 53 -12.70 -6.54 -9.41
C ILE A 53 -14.17 -6.86 -9.71
N GLN A 54 -14.44 -8.13 -10.01
CA GLN A 54 -15.80 -8.60 -10.34
C GLN A 54 -16.36 -9.55 -9.29
N THR A 55 -15.50 -10.13 -8.46
CA THR A 55 -15.88 -11.14 -7.47
C THR A 55 -15.58 -10.71 -6.04
N PHE A 56 -16.33 -11.28 -5.10
CA PHE A 56 -16.06 -11.05 -3.68
C PHE A 56 -14.71 -11.61 -3.24
N ASP A 57 -14.30 -12.76 -3.78
CA ASP A 57 -13.02 -13.40 -3.44
C ASP A 57 -11.81 -12.56 -3.87
N GLU A 58 -11.89 -11.90 -5.03
CA GLU A 58 -10.87 -10.94 -5.47
C GLU A 58 -10.77 -9.73 -4.53
N LEU A 59 -11.92 -9.24 -4.03
CA LEU A 59 -11.96 -8.15 -3.07
C LEU A 59 -11.35 -8.56 -1.72
N GLU A 60 -11.64 -9.77 -1.25
CA GLU A 60 -11.04 -10.31 -0.01
C GLU A 60 -9.53 -10.53 -0.18
N ARG A 61 -9.06 -10.98 -1.35
CA ARG A 61 -7.63 -11.04 -1.66
C ARG A 61 -6.98 -9.66 -1.65
N CYS A 62 -7.65 -8.65 -2.19
CA CYS A 62 -7.20 -7.27 -2.13
C CYS A 62 -7.10 -6.78 -0.68
N ASN A 63 -8.10 -7.04 0.16
CA ASN A 63 -8.07 -6.69 1.58
C ASN A 63 -6.92 -7.41 2.31
N GLY A 64 -6.70 -8.70 2.04
CA GLY A 64 -5.59 -9.45 2.62
C GLY A 64 -4.21 -8.92 2.19
N TYR A 65 -4.08 -8.42 0.97
CA TYR A 65 -2.87 -7.73 0.52
C TYR A 65 -2.64 -6.41 1.29
N LEU A 66 -3.69 -5.58 1.45
CA LEU A 66 -3.61 -4.35 2.25
C LEU A 66 -3.24 -4.64 3.71
N ASP A 67 -3.82 -5.68 4.32
CA ASP A 67 -3.46 -6.11 5.68
C ASP A 67 -1.97 -6.48 5.79
N GLY A 68 -1.41 -7.09 4.73
CA GLY A 68 0.01 -7.44 4.65
C GLY A 68 0.91 -6.21 4.63
N LEU A 69 0.58 -5.26 3.75
CA LEU A 69 1.30 -3.99 3.63
C LEU A 69 1.25 -3.18 4.93
N GLU A 70 0.09 -3.07 5.57
CA GLU A 70 -0.07 -2.40 6.87
C GLU A 70 0.82 -3.01 7.94
N ARG A 71 0.87 -4.34 8.05
CA ARG A 71 1.74 -5.01 9.03
C ARG A 71 3.22 -4.76 8.75
N MET A 72 3.63 -4.81 7.48
CA MET A 72 5.03 -4.56 7.11
C MET A 72 5.44 -3.13 7.43
N LEU A 73 4.61 -2.15 7.08
CA LEU A 73 4.85 -0.75 7.39
C LEU A 73 4.89 -0.50 8.90
N HIS A 74 3.99 -1.12 9.66
CA HIS A 74 3.95 -1.03 11.12
C HIS A 74 5.23 -1.56 11.79
N VAL A 75 5.77 -2.67 11.28
CA VAL A 75 7.04 -3.23 11.79
C VAL A 75 8.21 -2.32 11.43
N ALA A 76 8.27 -1.81 10.19
CA ALA A 76 9.34 -0.95 9.75
C ALA A 76 9.39 0.37 10.53
N THR A 77 8.25 1.06 10.65
CA THR A 77 8.12 2.33 11.40
C THR A 77 8.48 2.19 12.89
N ARG A 78 8.16 1.06 13.52
CA ARG A 78 8.57 0.80 14.91
C ARG A 78 10.03 0.39 15.07
N GLY A 79 10.63 -0.22 14.05
CA GLY A 79 12.06 -0.55 14.03
C GLY A 79 12.97 0.66 13.85
N VAL A 80 12.45 1.78 13.31
CA VAL A 80 13.16 3.05 13.11
C VAL A 80 13.27 3.88 14.41
N ILE A 81 12.59 3.47 15.49
CA ILE A 81 12.78 4.06 16.83
C ILE A 81 14.00 3.38 17.50
N MET A 82 15.22 3.82 17.17
CA MET A 82 16.44 3.49 17.95
C MET A 82 17.31 4.73 18.15
#